data_AF-A0A9W5X3L7-F1
#
_entry.id   AF-A0A9W5X3L7-F1
#
_cell.length_a   1.000
_cell.length_b   1.000
_cell.length_c   1.000
_cell.angle_alpha   90.00
_cell.angle_beta   90.00
_cell.angle_gamma   90.00
#
_symmetry.space_group_name_H-M   'P 1'
#
loop_
_entity.id
_entity.type
_entity.pdbx_description
1 polymer ?
#
loop_
_entity_poly.entity_id
_entity_poly.type
_entity_poly.pdbx_seq_one_letter_code
_entity_poly.pdbx_strand_id
1 'polypeptide(L)'
;MRAAREVFSELGYDAATFQAIAVRADLTRPAINHYFASKRVLWAEVVRQTDESIVSAGIARAQEQTGLIGRLSAFLSAATQSDVEDRAAAAFLVTSVLETQRHPELVSEEHDPLRNSRAFVTWAVNDAIARGELSEDTDVDHLVEMLVAVVWGMGFYAGFVGDRSALGAVVHKLELLLANKLWNLSE
;
A
#
# COMPACT_ATOMS: atom_id res chain seq x y z
N MET A 1 13.34 12.00 -3.10
CA MET A 1 12.19 11.08 -3.19
C MET A 1 11.29 11.19 -1.98
N ARG A 2 11.77 10.92 -0.77
CA ARG A 2 11.02 11.12 0.48
C ARG A 2 10.24 12.44 0.56
N ALA A 3 10.92 13.58 0.37
CA ALA A 3 10.27 14.90 0.36
C ALA A 3 9.16 15.05 -0.68
N ALA A 4 9.30 14.44 -1.87
CA ALA A 4 8.24 14.45 -2.88
C ALA A 4 7.05 13.59 -2.45
N ARG A 5 7.33 12.40 -1.91
CA ARG A 5 6.35 11.47 -1.32
C ARG A 5 5.49 12.18 -0.25
N GLU A 6 6.16 12.89 0.68
CA GLU A 6 5.51 13.69 1.73
C GLU A 6 4.66 14.82 1.15
N VAL A 7 5.23 15.66 0.29
CA VAL A 7 4.50 16.80 -0.30
C VAL A 7 3.28 16.34 -1.09
N PHE A 8 3.41 15.28 -1.89
CA PHE A 8 2.27 14.74 -2.65
C PHE A 8 1.20 14.13 -1.73
N SER A 9 1.59 13.43 -0.66
CA SER A 9 0.63 12.86 0.30
C SER A 9 -0.12 13.93 1.10
N GLU A 10 0.56 15.04 1.41
CA GLU A 10 -0.02 16.15 2.19
C GLU A 10 -0.90 17.07 1.35
N LEU A 11 -0.49 17.36 0.11
CA LEU A 11 -1.11 18.38 -0.73
C LEU A 11 -1.91 17.82 -1.91
N GLY A 12 -1.80 16.53 -2.20
CA GLY A 12 -2.32 15.91 -3.42
C GLY A 12 -1.48 16.25 -4.65
N TYR A 13 -1.91 15.77 -5.83
CA TYR A 13 -1.18 16.01 -7.06
C TYR A 13 -1.16 17.51 -7.36
N ASP A 14 -2.31 18.16 -7.58
CA ASP A 14 -2.39 19.52 -8.12
C ASP A 14 -1.64 20.58 -7.31
N ALA A 15 -1.82 20.61 -5.98
CA ALA A 15 -1.22 21.62 -5.13
C ALA A 15 0.27 21.39 -4.84
N ALA A 16 0.80 20.17 -5.05
CA ALA A 16 2.23 19.90 -4.91
C ALA A 16 3.05 20.66 -5.95
N THR A 17 4.02 21.46 -5.51
CA THR A 17 4.91 22.22 -6.40
C THR A 17 6.36 21.79 -6.25
N PHE A 18 7.15 21.94 -7.31
CA PHE A 18 8.61 21.76 -7.22
C PHE A 18 9.25 22.69 -6.21
N GLN A 19 8.68 23.87 -5.96
CA GLN A 19 9.16 24.77 -4.92
C GLN A 19 8.92 24.17 -3.52
N ALA A 20 7.72 23.65 -3.25
CA ALA A 20 7.42 23.01 -1.98
C ALA A 20 8.32 21.79 -1.73
N ILE A 21 8.53 20.97 -2.76
CA ILE A 21 9.41 19.80 -2.71
C ILE A 21 10.87 20.21 -2.50
N ALA A 22 11.34 21.24 -3.19
CA ALA A 22 12.71 21.74 -3.05
C ALA A 22 12.97 22.24 -1.62
N VAL A 23 12.05 23.06 -1.07
CA VAL A 23 12.14 23.54 0.33
C VAL A 23 12.17 22.38 1.32
N ARG A 24 11.30 21.37 1.13
CA ARG A 24 11.24 20.17 1.97
C ARG A 24 12.52 19.33 1.92
N ALA A 25 13.14 19.26 0.75
CA ALA A 25 14.35 18.48 0.50
C ALA A 25 15.64 19.23 0.88
N ASP A 26 15.56 20.47 1.36
CA ASP A 26 16.70 21.38 1.53
C ASP A 26 17.51 21.56 0.22
N LEU A 27 16.78 21.68 -0.89
CA LEU A 27 17.31 21.87 -2.24
C LEU A 27 16.77 23.15 -2.87
N THR A 28 17.43 23.57 -3.94
CA THR A 28 16.92 24.67 -4.78
C THR A 28 15.97 24.14 -5.85
N ARG A 29 15.01 24.96 -6.28
CA ARG A 29 14.10 24.59 -7.39
C ARG A 29 14.84 24.23 -8.69
N PRO A 30 15.91 24.95 -9.11
CA PRO A 30 16.72 24.53 -10.25
C PRO A 30 17.34 23.14 -10.09
N ALA A 31 17.74 22.73 -8.88
CA ALA A 31 18.27 21.40 -8.65
C ALA A 31 17.23 20.31 -8.92
N ILE A 32 15.97 20.49 -8.47
CA ILE A 32 14.88 19.54 -8.78
C ILE A 32 14.59 19.46 -10.28
N ASN A 33 14.55 20.61 -10.97
CA ASN A 33 14.34 20.68 -12.42
C ASN A 33 15.44 19.95 -13.22
N HIS A 34 16.65 19.84 -12.68
CA HIS A 34 17.73 19.10 -13.31
C HIS A 34 17.44 17.59 -13.36
N TYR A 35 16.78 17.04 -12.34
CA TYR A 35 16.44 15.62 -12.26
C TYR A 35 15.11 15.27 -12.91
N PHE A 36 14.13 16.17 -12.89
CA PHE A 36 12.77 15.90 -13.37
C PHE A 36 12.30 16.95 -14.37
N ALA A 37 12.13 16.51 -15.62
CA ALA A 37 11.66 17.36 -16.71
C ALA A 37 10.22 17.87 -16.50
N SER A 38 9.41 17.18 -15.70
CA SER A 38 8.05 17.61 -15.35
C SER A 38 7.58 17.00 -14.03
N LYS A 39 6.53 17.58 -13.45
CA LYS A 39 5.85 17.05 -12.27
C LYS A 39 5.27 15.67 -12.48
N ARG A 40 4.78 15.37 -13.69
CA ARG A 40 4.29 14.04 -14.06
C ARG A 40 5.40 12.99 -14.06
N VAL A 41 6.60 13.35 -14.54
CA VAL A 41 7.78 12.47 -14.49
C VAL A 41 8.20 12.23 -13.04
N LEU A 42 8.24 13.28 -12.21
CA LEU A 42 8.52 13.11 -10.78
C LEU A 42 7.47 12.24 -10.10
N TRP A 43 6.17 12.46 -10.37
CA TRP A 43 5.09 11.65 -9.82
C TRP A 43 5.23 10.17 -10.16
N ALA A 44 5.42 9.85 -11.46
CA ALA A 44 5.58 8.48 -11.91
C ALA A 44 6.75 7.78 -11.21
N GLU A 45 7.87 8.48 -11.03
CA GLU A 45 9.03 7.95 -10.33
C GLU A 45 8.76 7.75 -8.83
N VAL A 46 8.00 8.64 -8.18
CA VAL A 46 7.59 8.46 -6.78
C VAL A 46 6.63 7.28 -6.65
N VAL A 47 5.68 7.10 -7.59
CA VAL A 47 4.81 5.90 -7.66
C VAL A 47 5.63 4.63 -7.80
N ARG A 48 6.52 4.58 -8.79
CA ARG A 48 7.41 3.43 -9.03
C ARG A 48 8.16 3.02 -7.77
N GLN A 49 8.90 3.95 -7.17
CA GLN A 49 9.69 3.65 -5.97
C GLN A 49 8.84 3.24 -4.78
N THR A 50 7.64 3.80 -4.64
CA THR A 50 6.77 3.48 -3.49
C THR A 50 6.09 2.12 -3.68
N ASP A 51 5.70 1.77 -4.91
CA ASP A 51 5.18 0.45 -5.26
C ASP A 51 6.24 -0.64 -5.04
N GLU A 52 7.49 -0.38 -5.46
CA GLU A 52 8.62 -1.29 -5.20
C GLU A 52 8.88 -1.48 -3.71
N SER A 53 8.90 -0.40 -2.93
CA SER A 53 9.28 -0.45 -1.51
C SER A 53 8.22 -1.07 -0.61
N ILE A 54 6.94 -0.97 -0.96
CA ILE A 54 5.83 -1.44 -0.11
C ILE A 54 5.11 -2.63 -0.73
N VAL A 55 4.57 -2.48 -1.94
CA VAL A 55 3.71 -3.50 -2.56
C VAL A 55 4.57 -4.69 -3.01
N SER A 56 5.58 -4.46 -3.83
CA SER A 56 6.45 -5.54 -4.33
C SER A 56 7.20 -6.24 -3.19
N ALA A 57 7.76 -5.46 -2.25
CA ALA A 57 8.40 -6.00 -1.05
C ALA A 57 7.43 -6.81 -0.18
N GLY A 58 6.19 -6.32 0.00
CA GLY A 58 5.14 -7.03 0.74
C GLY A 58 4.73 -8.33 0.07
N ILE A 59 4.61 -8.36 -1.26
CA ILE A 59 4.30 -9.57 -2.03
C ILE A 59 5.41 -10.61 -1.84
N ALA A 60 6.67 -10.22 -2.00
CA ALA A 60 7.81 -11.13 -1.87
C ALA A 60 7.81 -11.82 -0.50
N ARG A 61 7.59 -11.05 0.57
CA ARG A 61 7.53 -11.57 1.94
C ARG A 61 6.32 -12.44 2.19
N ALA A 62 5.16 -12.05 1.65
CA ALA A 62 3.97 -12.85 1.76
C ALA A 62 4.15 -14.21 1.09
N GLN A 63 4.84 -14.28 -0.06
CA GLN A 63 5.10 -15.54 -0.75
C GLN A 63 5.97 -16.53 0.06
N GLU A 64 6.75 -16.04 1.03
CA GLU A 64 7.48 -16.88 1.98
C GLU A 64 6.57 -17.53 3.05
N GLN A 65 5.34 -17.04 3.19
CA GLN A 65 4.36 -17.56 4.15
C GLN A 65 3.43 -18.61 3.53
N THR A 66 2.94 -19.48 4.41
CA THR A 66 1.90 -20.47 4.10
C THR A 66 0.55 -20.05 4.65
N GLY A 67 -0.51 -20.34 3.89
CA GLY A 67 -1.88 -20.04 4.28
C GLY A 67 -2.27 -18.59 4.00
N LEU A 68 -3.55 -18.36 3.72
CA LEU A 68 -4.10 -17.06 3.32
C LEU A 68 -3.85 -16.00 4.40
N ILE A 69 -4.16 -16.32 5.65
CA ILE A 69 -4.01 -15.40 6.77
C ILE A 69 -2.53 -14.98 6.94
N GLY A 70 -1.60 -15.94 6.93
CA GLY A 70 -0.17 -15.66 7.07
C GLY A 70 0.37 -14.76 5.96
N ARG A 71 -0.07 -14.99 4.72
CA ARG A 71 0.28 -14.17 3.56
C ARG A 71 -0.26 -12.75 3.67
N LEU A 72 -1.53 -12.59 4.03
CA LEU A 72 -2.14 -11.26 4.22
C LEU A 72 -1.47 -10.50 5.36
N SER A 73 -1.22 -11.14 6.50
CA SER A 73 -0.51 -10.54 7.63
C SER A 73 0.91 -10.09 7.25
N ALA A 74 1.65 -10.90 6.51
CA ALA A 74 2.99 -10.54 6.05
C ALA A 74 2.98 -9.39 5.04
N PHE A 75 2.03 -9.39 4.10
CA PHE A 75 1.84 -8.30 3.15
C PHE A 75 1.52 -6.98 3.88
N LEU A 76 0.57 -7.00 4.81
CA LEU A 76 0.17 -5.83 5.60
C LEU A 76 1.29 -5.32 6.52
N SER A 77 2.14 -6.22 6.99
CA SER A 77 3.32 -5.87 7.80
C SER A 77 4.46 -5.27 6.99
N ALA A 78 4.37 -5.21 5.66
CA ALA A 78 5.38 -4.50 4.86
C ALA A 78 5.40 -3.00 5.17
N ALA A 79 4.25 -2.41 5.49
CA ALA A 79 4.14 -1.00 5.85
C ALA A 79 4.60 -0.68 7.29
N THR A 80 4.95 -1.68 8.11
CA THR A 80 5.37 -1.48 9.51
C THR A 80 6.87 -1.55 9.73
N GLN A 81 7.66 -1.97 8.73
CA GLN A 81 9.04 -2.37 8.96
C GLN A 81 10.08 -1.31 8.58
N SER A 82 10.41 -0.55 9.62
CA SER A 82 11.73 -0.02 9.98
C SER A 82 12.16 1.37 9.54
N ASP A 83 11.38 2.19 8.81
CA ASP A 83 11.78 3.59 8.57
C ASP A 83 10.67 4.64 8.73
N VAL A 84 11.07 5.88 9.02
CA VAL A 84 10.14 7.05 9.03
C VAL A 84 9.53 7.25 7.65
N GLU A 85 10.22 6.74 6.62
CA GLU A 85 9.77 6.71 5.23
C GLU A 85 8.48 5.91 5.01
N ASP A 86 8.19 4.90 5.85
CA ASP A 86 7.10 3.95 5.61
C ASP A 86 5.72 4.60 5.76
N ARG A 87 5.58 5.57 6.66
CA ARG A 87 4.31 6.31 6.83
C ARG A 87 3.99 7.15 5.60
N ALA A 88 4.97 7.93 5.13
CA ALA A 88 4.80 8.76 3.95
C ALA A 88 4.61 7.89 2.69
N ALA A 89 5.25 6.73 2.63
CA ALA A 89 5.02 5.75 1.58
C ALA A 89 3.59 5.19 1.59
N ALA A 90 3.08 4.74 2.73
CA ALA A 90 1.71 4.25 2.86
C ALA A 90 0.68 5.35 2.55
N ALA A 91 0.88 6.55 3.09
CA ALA A 91 0.04 7.72 2.79
C ALA A 91 0.05 8.05 1.30
N PHE A 92 1.23 7.97 0.66
CA PHE A 92 1.37 8.25 -0.77
C PHE A 92 0.69 7.20 -1.63
N LEU A 93 0.76 5.91 -1.31
CA LEU A 93 0.04 4.87 -2.07
C LEU A 93 -1.47 5.09 -2.04
N VAL A 94 -2.03 5.42 -0.88
CA VAL A 94 -3.46 5.72 -0.76
C VAL A 94 -3.81 6.99 -1.54
N THR A 95 -2.98 8.01 -1.41
CA THR A 95 -3.15 9.27 -2.15
C THR A 95 -3.06 9.04 -3.66
N SER A 96 -2.12 8.21 -4.13
CA SER A 96 -1.91 7.99 -5.55
C SER A 96 -3.13 7.33 -6.20
N VAL A 97 -3.78 6.38 -5.53
CA VAL A 97 -5.04 5.79 -6.01
C VAL A 97 -6.17 6.82 -6.07
N LEU A 98 -6.26 7.73 -5.08
CA LEU A 98 -7.27 8.79 -5.10
C LEU A 98 -6.99 9.82 -6.20
N GLU A 99 -5.73 10.16 -6.43
CA GLU A 99 -5.32 11.11 -7.46
C GLU A 99 -5.48 10.53 -8.87
N THR A 100 -5.25 9.23 -9.10
CA THR A 100 -5.49 8.61 -10.40
C THR A 100 -6.97 8.54 -10.77
N GLN A 101 -7.88 8.52 -9.79
CA GLN A 101 -9.32 8.68 -10.05
C GLN A 101 -9.69 10.10 -10.53
N ARG A 102 -8.93 11.12 -10.09
CA ARG A 102 -9.13 12.52 -10.50
C ARG A 102 -8.39 12.86 -11.80
N HIS A 103 -7.25 12.22 -12.00
CA HIS A 103 -6.31 12.44 -13.09
C HIS A 103 -5.95 11.08 -13.72
N PRO A 104 -6.81 10.52 -14.59
CA PRO A 104 -6.60 9.20 -15.20
C PRO A 104 -5.28 9.07 -15.97
N GLU A 105 -4.71 10.17 -16.45
CA GLU A 105 -3.43 10.23 -17.13
C GLU A 105 -2.21 9.99 -16.22
N LEU A 106 -2.41 9.96 -14.90
CA LEU A 106 -1.38 9.62 -13.91
C LEU A 106 -1.27 8.11 -13.67
N VAL A 107 -2.18 7.31 -14.23
CA VAL A 107 -2.12 5.85 -14.15
C VAL A 107 -0.85 5.34 -14.83
N SER A 108 -0.15 4.45 -14.14
CA SER A 108 1.01 3.72 -14.67
C SER A 108 0.58 2.29 -14.95
N GLU A 109 0.78 1.79 -16.17
CA GLU A 109 0.40 0.41 -16.51
C GLU A 109 1.22 -0.64 -15.75
N GLU A 110 2.46 -0.29 -15.43
CA GLU A 110 3.44 -1.17 -14.77
C GLU A 110 3.42 -1.02 -13.24
N HIS A 111 3.17 0.21 -12.76
CA HIS A 111 3.25 0.56 -11.33
C HIS A 111 1.90 1.11 -10.84
N ASP A 112 0.87 0.26 -10.87
CA ASP A 112 -0.44 0.54 -10.30
C ASP A 112 -0.61 -0.24 -8.99
N PRO A 113 -0.50 0.42 -7.83
CA PRO A 113 -0.60 -0.23 -6.53
C PRO A 113 -1.92 -0.97 -6.31
N LEU A 114 -3.04 -0.47 -6.84
CA LEU A 114 -4.36 -1.08 -6.66
C LEU A 114 -4.45 -2.35 -7.48
N ARG A 115 -4.03 -2.30 -8.75
CA ARG A 115 -3.96 -3.47 -9.62
C ARG A 115 -3.00 -4.54 -9.06
N ASN A 116 -1.81 -4.13 -8.63
CA ASN A 116 -0.79 -5.04 -8.12
C ASN A 116 -1.23 -5.72 -6.81
N SER A 117 -1.83 -4.97 -5.89
CA SER A 117 -2.39 -5.52 -4.65
C SER A 117 -3.56 -6.48 -4.92
N ARG A 118 -4.45 -6.14 -5.86
CA ARG A 118 -5.57 -7.01 -6.26
C ARG A 118 -5.07 -8.31 -6.88
N ALA A 119 -4.08 -8.24 -7.76
CA ALA A 119 -3.47 -9.42 -8.38
C ALA A 119 -2.87 -10.36 -7.32
N PHE A 120 -2.16 -9.80 -6.34
CA PHE A 120 -1.63 -10.58 -5.22
C PHE A 120 -2.73 -11.23 -4.38
N VAL A 121 -3.76 -10.49 -3.96
CA VAL A 121 -4.87 -11.04 -3.16
C VAL A 121 -5.62 -12.13 -3.93
N THR A 122 -5.86 -11.92 -5.23
CA THR A 122 -6.47 -12.93 -6.12
C THR A 122 -5.64 -14.21 -6.14
N TRP A 123 -4.32 -14.10 -6.32
CA TRP A 123 -3.42 -15.25 -6.28
C TRP A 123 -3.47 -15.96 -4.92
N ALA A 124 -3.43 -15.21 -3.82
CA ALA A 124 -3.42 -15.79 -2.47
C ALA A 124 -4.71 -16.55 -2.16
N VAL A 125 -5.87 -16.02 -2.57
CA VAL A 125 -7.18 -16.70 -2.42
C VAL A 125 -7.22 -17.98 -3.24
N ASN A 126 -6.79 -17.95 -4.51
CA ASN A 126 -6.80 -19.14 -5.36
C ASN A 126 -5.85 -20.23 -4.85
N ASP A 127 -4.67 -19.86 -4.34
CA ASP A 127 -3.76 -20.85 -3.72
C ASP A 127 -4.34 -21.43 -2.41
N ALA A 128 -5.09 -20.64 -1.64
CA ALA A 128 -5.79 -21.13 -0.46
C ALA A 128 -6.89 -22.15 -0.81
N ILE A 129 -7.63 -21.93 -1.90
CA ILE A 129 -8.59 -22.93 -2.44
C ILE A 129 -7.84 -24.20 -2.88
N ALA A 130 -6.77 -24.06 -3.66
CA ALA A 130 -6.00 -25.20 -4.15
C ALA A 130 -5.38 -26.06 -3.03
N ARG A 131 -5.12 -25.46 -1.87
CA ARG A 131 -4.62 -26.14 -0.66
C ARG A 131 -5.72 -26.69 0.25
N GLY A 132 -6.99 -26.46 -0.07
CA GLY A 132 -8.13 -26.83 0.75
C GLY A 132 -8.30 -26.00 2.02
N GLU A 133 -7.66 -24.83 2.12
CA GLU A 133 -7.89 -23.87 3.21
C GLU A 133 -9.23 -23.14 3.03
N LEU A 134 -9.62 -22.89 1.78
CA LEU A 134 -10.93 -22.36 1.40
C LEU A 134 -11.71 -23.41 0.59
N SER A 135 -13.04 -23.36 0.68
CA SER A 135 -13.93 -24.21 -0.12
C SER A 135 -13.82 -23.90 -1.61
N GLU A 136 -13.99 -24.90 -2.48
CA GLU A 136 -14.09 -24.70 -3.94
C GLU A 136 -15.32 -23.87 -4.34
N ASP A 137 -16.37 -23.86 -3.52
CA ASP A 137 -17.59 -23.06 -3.71
C ASP A 137 -17.43 -21.58 -3.27
N THR A 138 -16.21 -21.16 -2.90
CA THR A 138 -15.95 -19.78 -2.46
C THR A 138 -16.21 -18.79 -3.60
N ASP A 139 -16.99 -17.74 -3.31
CA ASP A 139 -17.14 -16.58 -4.18
C ASP A 139 -15.84 -15.76 -4.20
N VAL A 140 -14.94 -16.12 -5.12
CA VAL A 140 -13.60 -15.53 -5.22
C VAL A 140 -13.66 -14.03 -5.47
N ASP A 141 -14.54 -13.58 -6.37
CA ASP A 141 -14.60 -12.18 -6.78
C ASP A 141 -14.94 -11.28 -5.58
N HIS A 142 -16.02 -11.60 -4.85
CA HIS A 142 -16.40 -10.79 -3.69
C HIS A 142 -15.43 -10.92 -2.51
N LEU A 143 -14.84 -12.10 -2.31
CA LEU A 143 -13.83 -12.30 -1.28
C LEU A 143 -12.57 -11.45 -1.56
N VAL A 144 -12.11 -11.43 -2.81
CA VAL A 144 -10.97 -10.61 -3.24
C VAL A 144 -11.28 -9.12 -3.01
N GLU A 145 -12.45 -8.63 -3.42
CA GLU A 145 -12.82 -7.22 -3.20
C GLU A 145 -12.85 -6.84 -1.71
N MET A 146 -13.42 -7.71 -0.88
CA MET A 146 -13.47 -7.48 0.57
C MET A 146 -12.05 -7.43 1.16
N LEU A 147 -11.18 -8.38 0.79
CA LEU A 147 -9.80 -8.42 1.27
C LEU A 147 -8.97 -7.23 0.75
N VAL A 148 -9.15 -6.83 -0.49
CA VAL A 148 -8.53 -5.62 -1.07
C VAL A 148 -8.99 -4.38 -0.30
N ALA A 149 -10.28 -4.27 0.04
CA ALA A 149 -10.78 -3.16 0.86
C ALA A 149 -10.14 -3.13 2.24
N VAL A 150 -9.96 -4.29 2.89
CA VAL A 150 -9.23 -4.39 4.17
C VAL A 150 -7.78 -3.96 4.03
N VAL A 151 -7.09 -4.41 2.98
CA VAL A 151 -5.70 -4.06 2.68
C VAL A 151 -5.53 -2.55 2.53
N TRP A 152 -6.38 -1.91 1.73
CA TRP A 152 -6.35 -0.46 1.53
C TRP A 152 -6.77 0.32 2.78
N GLY A 153 -7.72 -0.20 3.56
CA GLY A 153 -8.08 0.36 4.87
C GLY A 153 -6.90 0.36 5.84
N MET A 154 -6.07 -0.70 5.84
CA MET A 154 -4.84 -0.77 6.62
C MET A 154 -3.76 0.19 6.11
N GLY A 155 -3.60 0.32 4.79
CA GLY A 155 -2.72 1.33 4.18
C GLY A 155 -3.11 2.76 4.58
N PHE A 156 -4.42 3.05 4.58
CA PHE A 156 -4.94 4.33 5.07
C PHE A 156 -4.66 4.53 6.56
N TYR A 157 -4.92 3.51 7.39
CA TYR A 157 -4.63 3.57 8.81
C TYR A 157 -3.14 3.83 9.06
N ALA A 158 -2.25 3.14 8.34
CA ALA A 158 -0.81 3.31 8.41
C ALA A 158 -0.35 4.73 8.05
N GLY A 159 -0.89 5.29 6.96
CA GLY A 159 -0.49 6.60 6.45
C GLY A 159 -1.03 7.78 7.25
N PHE A 160 -2.29 7.68 7.72
CA PHE A 160 -3.04 8.84 8.21
C PHE A 160 -3.48 8.74 9.68
N VAL A 161 -3.74 7.55 10.21
CA VAL A 161 -4.40 7.39 11.53
C VAL A 161 -3.45 6.89 12.62
N GLY A 162 -2.95 5.67 12.48
CA GLY A 162 -2.17 4.98 13.51
C GLY A 162 -0.75 5.51 13.60
N ASP A 163 -0.14 5.45 14.78
CA ASP A 163 1.31 5.57 14.92
C ASP A 163 2.02 4.24 14.57
N ARG A 164 3.35 4.26 14.50
CA ARG A 164 4.15 3.08 14.13
C ARG A 164 3.89 1.88 15.05
N SER A 165 3.72 2.12 16.35
CA SER A 165 3.47 1.04 17.31
C SER A 165 2.06 0.45 17.16
N ALA A 166 1.08 1.26 16.77
CA ALA A 166 -0.30 0.85 16.64
C ALA A 166 -0.54 -0.06 15.43
N LEU A 167 0.12 0.18 14.29
CA LEU A 167 -0.14 -0.58 13.06
C LEU A 167 0.19 -2.08 13.21
N GLY A 168 1.34 -2.42 13.79
CA GLY A 168 1.68 -3.83 14.04
C GLY A 168 0.68 -4.52 14.97
N ALA A 169 0.21 -3.82 16.01
CA ALA A 169 -0.83 -4.33 16.90
C ALA A 169 -2.18 -4.51 16.18
N VAL A 170 -2.56 -3.58 15.30
CA VAL A 170 -3.80 -3.64 14.52
C VAL A 170 -3.77 -4.79 13.51
N VAL A 171 -2.66 -4.98 12.80
CA VAL A 171 -2.47 -6.14 11.89
C VAL A 171 -2.56 -7.44 12.67
N HIS A 172 -1.94 -7.52 13.85
CA HIS A 172 -2.05 -8.70 14.70
C HIS A 172 -3.49 -8.96 15.18
N LYS A 173 -4.27 -7.91 15.49
CA LYS A 173 -5.70 -8.07 15.82
C LYS A 173 -6.50 -8.56 14.61
N LEU A 174 -6.23 -8.06 13.41
CA LEU A 174 -6.85 -8.56 12.18
C LEU A 174 -6.52 -10.05 11.97
N GLU A 175 -5.27 -10.47 12.17
CA GLU A 175 -4.87 -11.88 12.08
C GLU A 175 -5.70 -12.77 13.02
N LEU A 176 -5.79 -12.37 14.30
CA LEU A 176 -6.59 -13.10 15.28
C LEU A 176 -8.09 -13.10 14.91
N LEU A 177 -8.60 -12.02 14.31
CA LEU A 177 -9.98 -11.93 13.84
C LEU A 177 -10.24 -12.95 12.74
N LEU A 178 -9.40 -12.96 11.70
CA LEU A 178 -9.52 -13.85 10.55
C LEU A 178 -9.31 -15.32 10.94
N ALA A 179 -8.44 -15.59 11.93
CA ALA A 179 -8.22 -16.93 12.46
C ALA A 179 -9.32 -17.42 13.41
N ASN A 180 -10.39 -16.62 13.63
CA ASN A 180 -11.42 -16.85 14.63
C ASN A 180 -10.86 -17.09 16.05
N LYS A 181 -9.75 -16.43 16.40
CA LYS A 181 -9.07 -16.51 17.70
C LYS A 181 -9.36 -15.33 18.63
N LEU A 182 -10.11 -14.34 18.16
CA LEU A 182 -10.55 -13.20 19.00
C LEU A 182 -11.79 -13.50 19.83
N TRP A 183 -12.65 -14.38 19.34
CA TRP A 183 -13.96 -14.58 19.92
C TRP A 183 -13.95 -15.78 20.87
N ASN A 184 -14.48 -15.57 22.06
CA ASN A 184 -14.92 -16.65 22.93
C ASN A 184 -16.44 -16.73 22.81
N LEU A 185 -16.92 -17.34 21.72
CA LEU A 185 -18.35 -17.57 21.52
C LEU A 185 -18.73 -18.78 22.38
N SER A 186 -19.35 -18.51 23.53
CA SER A 186 -20.07 -19.54 24.26
C SER A 186 -21.35 -19.87 23.48
N GLU A 187 -21.57 -21.15 23.16
CA GLU A 187 -22.88 -21.63 22.69
C GLU A 187 -23.95 -21.50 23.78
#